data_AF-X0VFQ2-F1
#
_entry.id   AF-X0VFQ2-F1
#
_cell.length_a   1.000
_cell.length_b   1.000
_cell.length_c   1.000
_cell.angle_alpha   90.00
_cell.angle_beta   90.00
_cell.angle_gamma   90.00
#
_symmetry.space_group_name_H-M   'P 1'
#
loop_
_entity.id
_entity.type
_entity.pdbx_description
1 polymer ?
#
loop_
_entity_poly.entity_id
_entity_poly.type
_entity_poly.pdbx_seq_one_letter_code
_entity_poly.pdbx_strand_id
1 'polypeptide(L)'
;MQITKLTFKNFMGYKQLNLPKNNEELPRGLILISGRNSFGKSTILEGILFAFFGPKIFKRRNAESFITYGVQEKAEIYVYFILDNLKYYIYRKWGRKGSITTKLFEYNTTKKVYREIKNFDVESFFEISSEQAMNTVFVRQGEVEELANKKGAEMRE
;
A
#
# COMPACT_ATOMS: atom_id res chain seq x y z
N MET A 1 -4.43 12.56 -1.42
CA MET A 1 -3.16 11.81 -1.55
C MET A 1 -2.97 11.34 -2.99
N GLN A 2 -1.75 11.40 -3.53
CA GLN A 2 -1.38 10.86 -4.85
C GLN A 2 -0.20 9.89 -4.71
N ILE A 3 -0.36 8.62 -5.12
CA ILE A 3 0.77 7.67 -5.19
C ILE A 3 1.64 8.00 -6.40
N THR A 4 2.95 8.11 -6.20
CA THR A 4 3.91 8.49 -7.26
C THR A 4 4.89 7.39 -7.61
N LYS A 5 5.24 6.49 -6.69
CA LYS A 5 6.14 5.37 -6.97
C LYS A 5 5.89 4.20 -6.03
N LEU A 6 6.08 2.99 -6.55
CA LEU A 6 5.98 1.73 -5.82
C LEU A 6 7.27 0.95 -6.01
N THR A 7 7.84 0.46 -4.92
CA THR A 7 8.95 -0.50 -4.96
C THR A 7 8.64 -1.65 -4.02
N PHE A 8 8.53 -2.87 -4.56
CA PHE A 8 8.34 -4.09 -3.78
C PHE A 8 9.55 -5.00 -3.95
N LYS A 9 9.90 -5.69 -2.87
CA LYS A 9 10.90 -6.75 -2.84
C LYS A 9 10.33 -7.95 -2.10
N ASN A 10 10.39 -9.12 -2.73
CA ASN A 10 9.93 -10.39 -2.19
C ASN A 10 8.46 -10.36 -1.69
N PHE A 11 7.58 -9.69 -2.43
CA PHE A 11 6.16 -9.57 -2.07
C PHE A 11 5.28 -10.45 -2.96
N MET A 12 4.74 -11.54 -2.40
CA MET A 12 3.95 -12.54 -3.12
C MET A 12 4.59 -12.95 -4.46
N GLY A 13 3.93 -12.76 -5.59
CA GLY A 13 4.47 -13.06 -6.92
C GLY A 13 5.61 -12.14 -7.39
N TYR A 14 5.84 -11.01 -6.71
CA TYR A 14 6.85 -10.02 -7.09
C TYR A 14 8.15 -10.19 -6.29
N LYS A 15 9.16 -10.83 -6.90
CA LYS A 15 10.54 -10.79 -6.38
C LYS A 15 11.08 -9.35 -6.33
N GLN A 16 10.82 -8.60 -7.39
CA GLN A 16 11.12 -7.17 -7.50
C GLN A 16 10.02 -6.51 -8.34
N LEU A 17 9.49 -5.39 -7.86
CA LEU A 17 8.61 -4.50 -8.61
C LEU A 17 9.14 -3.08 -8.45
N ASN A 18 9.21 -2.33 -9.54
CA ASN A 18 9.43 -0.88 -9.55
C ASN A 18 8.42 -0.27 -10.51
N LEU A 19 7.55 0.60 -10.01
CA LEU A 19 6.58 1.35 -10.80
C LEU A 19 6.69 2.84 -10.47
N PRO A 20 6.92 3.72 -11.46
CA PRO A 20 7.25 3.37 -12.84
C PRO A 20 8.66 2.75 -12.96
N LYS A 21 9.00 2.18 -14.12
CA LYS A 21 10.30 1.47 -14.33
C LYS A 21 11.47 2.43 -14.52
N ASN A 22 11.22 3.52 -15.24
CA ASN A 22 12.07 4.70 -15.24
C ASN A 22 11.92 5.37 -13.85
N ASN A 23 12.96 6.01 -13.33
CA ASN A 23 12.96 6.64 -12.00
C ASN A 23 12.04 7.88 -11.88
N GLU A 24 11.00 7.96 -12.71
CA GLU A 24 9.99 9.00 -12.78
C GLU A 24 8.87 8.75 -11.75
N GLU A 25 7.86 9.62 -11.79
CA GLU A 25 6.65 9.52 -10.98
C GLU A 25 5.49 9.00 -11.85
N LEU A 26 4.58 8.21 -11.25
CA LEU A 26 3.33 7.82 -11.87
C LEU A 26 2.54 9.07 -12.30
N PRO A 27 1.93 9.05 -13.49
CA PRO A 27 1.18 10.19 -13.99
C PRO A 27 -0.05 10.46 -13.10
N ARG A 28 -0.52 11.70 -13.15
CA ARG A 28 -1.84 12.04 -12.59
C ARG A 28 -2.95 11.54 -13.51
N GLY A 29 -4.12 11.29 -12.94
CA GLY A 29 -5.32 10.90 -13.67
C GLY A 29 -5.62 9.40 -13.60
N LEU A 30 -6.24 8.87 -14.66
CA LEU A 30 -6.69 7.48 -14.71
C LEU A 30 -5.52 6.56 -15.09
N ILE A 31 -5.21 5.61 -14.20
CA ILE A 31 -4.20 4.58 -14.43
C ILE A 31 -4.91 3.23 -14.58
N LEU A 32 -4.71 2.57 -15.72
CA LEU A 32 -5.21 1.22 -15.97
C LEU A 32 -4.08 0.19 -15.76
N ILE A 33 -4.29 -0.75 -14.83
CA ILE A 33 -3.43 -1.92 -14.66
C ILE A 33 -4.06 -3.11 -15.40
N SER A 34 -3.59 -3.38 -16.62
CA SER A 34 -4.11 -4.46 -17.47
C SER A 34 -3.15 -5.65 -17.55
N GLY A 35 -3.71 -6.85 -17.75
CA GLY A 35 -2.95 -8.09 -17.89
C GLY A 35 -3.83 -9.31 -17.69
N ARG A 36 -3.30 -10.51 -17.98
CA ARG A 36 -4.04 -11.77 -17.80
C ARG A 36 -4.42 -12.01 -16.34
N ASN A 37 -5.42 -12.87 -16.12
CA ASN A 37 -5.77 -13.31 -14.78
C ASN A 37 -4.55 -13.98 -14.10
N SER A 38 -4.42 -13.76 -12.80
CA SER A 38 -3.31 -14.29 -11.99
C SER A 38 -1.90 -13.71 -12.28
N PHE A 39 -1.80 -12.60 -13.03
CA PHE A 39 -0.51 -11.91 -13.28
C PHE A 39 -0.10 -10.92 -12.16
N GLY A 40 -0.76 -10.96 -11.00
CA GLY A 40 -0.44 -10.11 -9.85
C GLY A 40 -1.06 -8.71 -9.87
N LYS A 41 -2.02 -8.42 -10.76
CA LYS A 41 -2.71 -7.11 -10.82
C LYS A 41 -3.29 -6.71 -9.45
N SER A 42 -4.08 -7.59 -8.84
CA SER A 42 -4.64 -7.37 -7.49
C SER A 42 -3.55 -7.29 -6.43
N THR A 43 -2.46 -8.06 -6.59
CA THR A 43 -1.30 -8.03 -5.69
C THR A 43 -0.62 -6.66 -5.65
N ILE A 44 -0.65 -5.87 -6.73
CA ILE A 44 -0.14 -4.49 -6.70
C ILE A 44 -0.94 -3.64 -5.70
N LEU A 45 -2.27 -3.73 -5.77
CA LEU A 45 -3.17 -3.01 -4.86
C LEU A 45 -3.06 -3.53 -3.43
N GLU A 46 -2.98 -4.85 -3.24
CA GLU A 46 -2.73 -5.44 -1.92
C GLU A 46 -1.39 -4.95 -1.33
N GLY A 47 -0.36 -4.78 -2.14
CA GLY A 47 0.92 -4.23 -1.70
C GLY A 47 0.83 -2.79 -1.21
N ILE A 48 0.07 -1.95 -1.91
CA ILE A 48 -0.21 -0.57 -1.48
C ILE A 48 -0.93 -0.56 -0.13
N LEU A 49 -2.01 -1.34 -0.02
CA LEU A 49 -2.79 -1.45 1.21
C LEU A 49 -1.97 -2.01 2.38
N PHE A 50 -1.15 -3.02 2.12
CA PHE A 50 -0.23 -3.57 3.10
C PHE A 50 0.79 -2.52 3.56
N ALA A 51 1.31 -1.69 2.65
CA ALA A 51 2.24 -0.61 3.00
C ALA A 51 1.62 0.38 3.99
N PHE A 52 0.37 0.78 3.77
CA PHE A 52 -0.32 1.71 4.65
C PHE A 52 -0.80 1.03 5.93
N PHE A 53 -1.59 -0.03 5.85
CA PHE A 53 -2.33 -0.55 7.00
C PHE A 53 -1.75 -1.81 7.62
N GLY A 54 -0.77 -2.44 6.95
CA GLY A 54 -0.15 -3.69 7.41
C GLY A 54 -1.05 -4.91 7.21
N PRO A 55 -0.72 -6.06 7.83
CA PRO A 55 -1.45 -7.31 7.64
C PRO A 55 -2.86 -7.32 8.26
N LYS A 56 -3.13 -6.45 9.25
CA LYS A 56 -4.36 -6.48 10.07
C LYS A 56 -5.65 -6.33 9.26
N ILE A 57 -5.59 -5.63 8.12
CA ILE A 57 -6.74 -5.44 7.23
C ILE A 57 -7.05 -6.67 6.35
N PHE A 58 -6.13 -7.64 6.29
CA PHE A 58 -6.29 -8.87 5.52
C PHE A 58 -6.74 -9.99 6.47
N LYS A 59 -8.07 -10.10 6.66
CA LYS A 59 -8.69 -11.14 7.49
C LYS A 59 -8.09 -12.52 7.15
N ARG A 60 -7.69 -13.26 8.19
CA ARG A 60 -7.13 -14.63 8.09
C ARG A 60 -5.79 -14.75 7.34
N ARG A 61 -5.06 -13.66 7.10
CA ARG A 61 -3.70 -13.71 6.53
C ARG A 61 -2.67 -13.08 7.46
N ASN A 62 -1.62 -13.84 7.75
CA ASN A 62 -0.46 -13.33 8.48
C ASN A 62 0.52 -12.65 7.52
N ALA A 63 1.37 -11.76 8.05
CA ALA A 63 2.38 -11.04 7.26
C ALA A 63 3.30 -11.98 6.46
N GLU A 64 3.68 -13.13 7.02
CA GLU A 64 4.51 -14.12 6.33
C GLU A 64 3.90 -14.65 5.02
N SER A 65 2.56 -14.67 4.92
CA SER A 65 1.85 -15.12 3.72
C SER A 65 1.98 -14.14 2.55
N PHE A 66 2.53 -12.95 2.80
CA PHE A 66 2.80 -11.93 1.81
C PHE A 66 4.26 -11.98 1.31
N ILE A 67 5.08 -12.90 1.82
CA ILE A 67 6.46 -13.11 1.36
C ILE A 67 6.45 -14.03 0.14
N THR A 68 7.28 -13.73 -0.86
CA THR A 68 7.45 -14.57 -2.05
C THR A 68 7.73 -16.03 -1.67
N TYR A 69 7.04 -16.95 -2.35
CA TYR A 69 7.21 -18.38 -2.13
C TYR A 69 8.66 -18.81 -2.41
N GLY A 70 9.19 -19.68 -1.55
CA GLY A 70 10.56 -20.20 -1.66
C GLY A 70 11.66 -19.22 -1.23
N VAL A 71 11.33 -17.97 -0.90
CA VAL A 71 12.28 -16.95 -0.44
C VAL A 71 12.36 -16.95 1.09
N GLN A 72 13.57 -16.86 1.64
CA GLN A 72 13.84 -16.78 3.09
C GLN A 72 14.18 -15.36 3.55
N GLU A 73 14.56 -14.51 2.60
CA GLU A 73 14.85 -13.11 2.78
C GLU A 73 13.60 -12.33 3.21
N LYS A 74 13.84 -11.19 3.88
CA LYS A 74 12.77 -10.27 4.28
C LYS A 74 12.09 -9.67 3.04
N ALA A 75 10.79 -9.47 3.17
CA ALA A 75 10.01 -8.68 2.22
C ALA A 75 10.05 -7.20 2.60
N GLU A 76 10.03 -6.35 1.58
CA GLU A 76 10.07 -4.90 1.73
C GLU A 76 9.09 -4.24 0.76
N ILE A 77 8.38 -3.24 1.24
CA ILE A 77 7.53 -2.38 0.41
C ILE A 77 7.84 -0.91 0.71
N TYR A 78 7.96 -0.15 -0.37
CA TYR A 78 8.06 1.30 -0.37
C TYR A 78 6.93 1.85 -1.23
N VAL A 79 6.13 2.75 -0.65
CA VAL A 79 5.11 3.50 -1.38
C VAL A 79 5.42 4.97 -1.23
N TYR A 80 5.79 5.60 -2.33
CA TYR A 80 6.02 7.04 -2.42
C TYR A 80 4.71 7.72 -2.80
N PHE A 81 4.42 8.84 -2.15
CA PHE A 81 3.18 9.57 -2.37
C PHE A 81 3.35 11.06 -2.07
N ILE A 82 2.40 11.84 -2.57
CA ILE A 82 2.24 13.26 -2.28
C ILE A 82 0.97 13.44 -1.43
N LEU A 83 1.11 14.16 -0.32
CA LEU A 83 0.01 14.58 0.55
C LEU A 83 0.23 16.06 0.86
N ASP A 84 -0.77 16.90 0.65
CA ASP A 84 -0.72 18.36 0.86
C ASP A 84 0.52 19.03 0.26
N ASN A 85 0.85 18.65 -0.99
CA ASN A 85 2.02 19.10 -1.76
C ASN A 85 3.39 18.73 -1.16
N LEU A 86 3.43 17.93 -0.09
CA LEU A 86 4.64 17.37 0.50
C LEU A 86 4.87 15.94 -0.01
N LYS A 87 6.13 15.59 -0.23
CA LYS A 87 6.53 14.25 -0.72
C LYS A 87 6.89 13.35 0.45
N TYR A 88 6.33 12.15 0.44
CA TYR A 88 6.56 11.14 1.46
C TYR A 88 6.91 9.81 0.82
N TYR A 89 7.51 8.93 1.63
CA TYR A 89 7.33 7.49 1.40
C TYR A 89 7.12 6.75 2.71
N ILE A 90 6.21 5.78 2.66
CA ILE A 90 6.05 4.78 3.72
C ILE A 90 6.86 3.54 3.37
N TYR A 91 7.53 2.98 4.38
CA TYR A 91 8.37 1.81 4.29
C TYR A 91 7.91 0.74 5.27
N ARG A 92 7.74 -0.49 4.78
CA ARG A 92 7.55 -1.67 5.62
C ARG A 92 8.55 -2.76 5.31
N LYS A 93 9.03 -3.43 6.34
CA LYS A 93 9.92 -4.60 6.24
C LYS A 93 9.52 -5.67 7.24
N TRP A 94 9.42 -6.92 6.77
CA TRP A 94 9.06 -8.06 7.60
C TRP A 94 9.71 -9.34 7.10
N GLY A 95 9.87 -10.31 8.00
CA GLY A 95 10.33 -11.66 7.68
C GLY A 95 9.27 -12.69 8.02
N ARG A 96 9.61 -13.98 7.85
CA ARG A 96 8.76 -15.10 8.27
C ARG A 96 8.59 -15.18 9.79
N LYS A 97 9.56 -14.63 10.53
CA LYS A 97 9.54 -14.52 12.00
C LYS A 97 9.90 -13.10 12.41
N GLY A 98 9.43 -12.69 13.59
CA GLY A 98 9.72 -11.39 14.19
C GLY A 98 8.70 -10.30 13.88
N SER A 99 9.01 -9.07 14.30
CA SER A 99 8.13 -7.92 14.14
C SER A 99 8.21 -7.28 12.76
N ILE A 100 7.16 -6.53 12.42
CA ILE A 100 7.08 -5.73 11.20
C ILE A 100 7.63 -4.34 11.51
N THR A 101 8.66 -3.93 10.79
CA THR A 101 9.15 -2.55 10.83
C THR A 101 8.26 -1.69 9.94
N THR A 102 7.80 -0.56 10.47
CA THR A 102 7.03 0.46 9.73
C THR A 102 7.67 1.81 9.98
N LYS A 103 7.93 2.56 8.92
CA LYS A 103 8.53 3.90 8.99
C LYS A 103 7.92 4.81 7.94
N LEU A 104 7.80 6.10 8.27
CA LEU A 104 7.42 7.14 7.33
C LEU A 104 8.60 8.11 7.16
N PHE A 105 8.81 8.56 5.93
CA PHE A 105 9.82 9.54 5.60
C PHE A 105 9.21 10.70 4.83
N GLU A 106 9.61 11.91 5.17
CA GLU A 106 9.23 13.16 4.49
C GLU A 106 10.42 13.73 3.72
N TYR A 107 10.17 14.23 2.51
CA TYR A 107 11.17 14.89 1.71
C TYR A 107 11.45 16.31 2.22
N ASN A 108 12.66 16.53 2.70
CA ASN A 108 13.12 17.86 3.05
C ASN A 108 13.65 18.58 1.80
N THR A 109 12.89 19.57 1.32
CA THR A 109 13.22 20.34 0.11
C THR A 109 14.55 21.09 0.21
N THR A 110 14.86 21.65 1.39
CA THR A 110 16.12 22.40 1.63
C THR A 110 17.35 21.51 1.51
N LYS A 111 17.32 20.33 2.15
CA LYS A 111 18.45 19.39 2.15
C LYS A 111 18.42 18.40 1.00
N LYS A 112 17.35 18.39 0.21
CA LYS A 112 17.09 17.46 -0.89
C LYS A 112 17.19 15.98 -0.50
N VAL A 113 16.81 15.65 0.74
CA VAL A 113 16.85 14.28 1.28
C VAL A 113 15.57 13.94 2.02
N TYR A 114 15.25 12.64 2.09
CA TYR A 114 14.18 12.13 2.93
C TYR A 114 14.63 12.01 4.38
N ARG A 115 13.75 12.35 5.31
CA ARG A 115 13.96 12.28 6.76
C ARG A 115 12.87 11.47 7.42
N GLU A 116 13.24 10.57 8.31
CA GLU A 116 12.30 9.73 9.06
C GLU A 116 11.46 10.60 10.00
N ILE A 117 10.14 10.42 9.95
CA ILE A 117 9.22 10.98 10.95
C ILE A 117 9.22 10.03 12.15
N LYS A 118 9.61 10.55 13.31
CA LYS A 118 9.64 9.78 14.56
C LYS A 118 8.22 9.56 15.09
N ASN A 119 8.01 8.45 15.80
CA ASN A 119 6.73 8.07 16.41
C ASN A 119 5.56 8.04 15.42
N PHE A 120 5.86 7.64 14.18
CA PHE A 120 4.85 7.52 13.14
C PHE A 120 3.81 6.46 13.50
N ASP A 121 2.55 6.88 13.56
CA ASP A 121 1.38 6.02 13.56
C ASP A 121 0.52 6.33 12.33
N VAL A 122 0.07 5.28 11.63
CA VAL A 122 -0.62 5.41 10.33
C VAL A 122 -1.98 6.08 10.49
N GLU A 123 -2.76 5.64 11.48
CA GLU A 123 -4.15 6.11 11.64
C GLU A 123 -4.15 7.56 12.12
N SER A 124 -3.22 7.90 13.02
CA SER A 124 -3.02 9.28 13.48
C SER A 124 -2.55 10.20 12.35
N PHE A 125 -1.67 9.73 11.46
CA PHE A 125 -1.15 10.55 10.37
C PHE A 125 -2.18 10.82 9.26
N PHE A 126 -3.02 9.84 8.94
CA PHE A 126 -4.06 9.99 7.92
C PHE A 126 -5.42 10.44 8.48
N GLU A 127 -5.51 10.63 9.79
CA GLU A 127 -6.75 10.97 10.53
C GLU A 127 -7.93 10.05 10.17
N ILE A 128 -7.64 8.78 9.89
CA ILE A 128 -8.61 7.79 9.45
C ILE A 128 -8.24 6.42 9.98
N SER A 129 -9.24 5.66 10.43
CA SER A 129 -9.00 4.27 10.84
C SER A 129 -8.69 3.39 9.63
N SER A 130 -7.97 2.28 9.86
CA SER A 130 -7.70 1.33 8.78
C SER A 130 -8.99 0.74 8.17
N GLU A 131 -10.07 0.64 8.96
CA GLU A 131 -11.37 0.16 8.48
C GLU A 131 -12.06 1.20 7.60
N GLN A 132 -12.09 2.47 8.02
CA GLN A 132 -12.65 3.57 7.24
C GLN A 132 -11.90 3.74 5.91
N ALA A 133 -10.57 3.64 5.91
CA ALA A 133 -9.78 3.75 4.70
C ALA A 133 -10.07 2.60 3.70
N MET A 134 -10.30 1.39 4.22
CA MET A 134 -10.65 0.22 3.40
C MET A 134 -12.01 0.36 2.72
N ASN A 135 -12.97 1.05 3.34
CA ASN A 135 -14.32 1.24 2.79
C ASN A 135 -14.42 2.48 1.87
N THR A 136 -13.44 3.39 1.90
CA THR A 136 -13.51 4.68 1.18
C THR A 136 -12.58 4.77 -0.01
N VAL A 137 -11.36 4.23 0.09
CA VAL A 137 -10.30 4.40 -0.92
C VAL A 137 -10.11 3.16 -1.78
N PHE A 138 -10.66 2.02 -1.36
CA PHE A 138 -10.51 0.75 -2.03
C PHE A 138 -11.86 0.08 -2.22
N VAL A 139 -12.12 -0.40 -3.43
CA VAL A 139 -13.30 -1.21 -3.73
C VAL A 139 -12.81 -2.56 -4.22
N ARG A 140 -13.15 -3.63 -3.49
CA ARG A 140 -12.76 -4.99 -3.87
C ARG A 140 -13.59 -5.47 -5.04
N GLN A 141 -13.02 -6.45 -5.75
CA GLN A 141 -13.77 -7.20 -6.75
C GLN A 141 -14.94 -7.92 -6.07
N GLY A 142 -16.17 -7.64 -6.52
CA GLY A 142 -17.41 -8.13 -5.92
C GLY A 142 -18.14 -7.12 -5.02
N GLU A 143 -17.42 -6.18 -4.40
CA GLU A 143 -18.05 -5.14 -3.56
C GLU A 143 -18.83 -4.12 -4.38
N VAL A 144 -18.48 -3.90 -5.66
CA VAL A 144 -19.24 -3.01 -6.55
C VAL A 144 -20.70 -3.47 -6.70
N GLU A 145 -20.91 -4.79 -6.84
CA GLU A 145 -22.24 -5.37 -6.99
C GLU A 145 -23.00 -5.35 -5.66
N GLU A 146 -22.32 -5.55 -4.53
CA GLU A 146 -22.90 -5.43 -3.20
C GLU A 146 -23.30 -3.98 -2.89
N LEU A 147 -22.45 -3.00 -3.21
CA LEU A 147 -22.73 -1.57 -3.05
C LEU A 147 -23.90 -1.12 -3.94
N ALA A 148 -23.96 -1.60 -5.19
CA ALA A 148 -25.07 -1.30 -6.10
C ALA A 148 -26.41 -1.88 -5.60
N ASN A 149 -26.37 -2.97 -4.84
CA ASN A 149 -27.56 -3.68 -4.36
C ASN A 149 -27.92 -3.39 -2.89
N LYS A 150 -27.12 -2.60 -2.16
CA LYS A 150 -27.44 -2.18 -0.78
C LYS A 150 -28.71 -1.32 -0.77
N LYS A 151 -29.67 -1.67 0.07
CA LYS A 151 -30.88 -0.86 0.27
C LYS A 151 -30.51 0.41 1.03
N GLY A 152 -31.13 1.54 0.69
CA GLY A 152 -30.76 2.87 1.20
C GLY A 152 -30.78 3.08 2.72
N ALA A 153 -31.29 2.13 3.51
CA ALA A 153 -31.19 2.12 4.97
C ALA A 153 -29.77 1.73 5.47
N GLU A 154 -29.01 0.96 4.69
CA GLU A 154 -27.68 0.45 5.06
C GLU A 154 -26.52 1.33 4.56
N MET A 155 -26.82 2.42 3.83
CA MET A 155 -25.82 3.38 3.34
C MET A 155 -25.61 4.57 4.29
N ARG A 156 -26.34 4.64 5.41
CA ARG A 156 -26.34 5.80 6.34
C ARG A 156 -25.47 5.60 7.59
N GLU A 157 -24.86 4.42 7.75
CA GLU A 157 -23.86 4.12 8.79
C GLU A 157 -22.45 4.06 8.17
#